data_AF-A0A8S3JVQ3-F1
#
_entry.id   AF-A0A8S3JVQ3-F1
#
_cell.length_a   1.000
_cell.length_b   1.000
_cell.length_c   1.000
_cell.angle_alpha   90.00
_cell.angle_beta   90.00
_cell.angle_gamma   90.00
#
_symmetry.space_group_name_H-M   'P 1'
#
loop_
_entity.id
_entity.type
_entity.pdbx_description
1 polymer ?
#
loop_
_entity_poly.entity_id
_entity_poly.type
_entity_poly.pdbx_seq_one_letter_code
_entity_poly.pdbx_strand_id
1 'polypeptide(L)'
;AGGLFSGADNYKVQARRDRYVTSPGQGLGGTADASQDPCYNKACDTIQNINIVAYEKMVQGAAFVIESLARQTDLKAWLYPTTAN
;
A
#
# COMPACT_ATOMS: atom_id res chain seq x y z
N ALA A 1 9.75 2.12 8.29
CA ALA A 1 9.24 0.96 7.53
C ALA A 1 7.73 1.10 7.40
N GLY A 2 7.23 1.37 6.18
CA GLY A 2 5.81 1.33 5.84
C GLY A 2 5.45 -0.07 5.36
N GLY A 3 4.80 -0.86 6.21
CA GLY A 3 4.21 -2.13 5.78
C GLY A 3 3.06 -1.89 4.79
N LEU A 4 2.76 -2.91 3.98
CA LEU A 4 1.77 -2.93 2.88
C LEU A 4 2.26 -2.42 1.51
N PHE A 5 3.44 -2.85 1.03
CA PHE A 5 4.00 -2.50 -0.29
C PHE A 5 4.10 -0.99 -0.63
N SER A 6 3.80 -0.13 0.33
CA SER A 6 3.84 1.34 0.30
C SER A 6 5.02 1.89 1.12
N GLY A 7 5.92 1.02 1.58
CA GLY A 7 7.17 1.40 2.24
C GLY A 7 8.04 2.28 1.35
N ALA A 8 8.94 3.01 1.99
CA ALA A 8 9.82 3.99 1.38
C ALA A 8 11.25 3.44 1.12
N ASP A 9 11.54 2.25 1.64
CA ASP A 9 12.87 1.67 1.80
C ASP A 9 13.35 0.81 0.62
N ASN A 10 12.47 0.47 -0.32
CA ASN A 10 12.81 -0.45 -1.43
C ASN A 10 12.78 0.23 -2.80
N TYR A 11 13.25 -0.51 -3.81
CA TYR A 11 13.20 -0.13 -5.21
C TYR A 11 11.97 -0.70 -5.91
N LYS A 12 11.48 0.01 -6.93
CA LYS A 12 10.34 -0.40 -7.74
C LYS A 12 10.77 -1.49 -8.74
N VAL A 13 10.40 -2.74 -8.45
CA VAL A 13 10.66 -3.87 -9.36
C VAL A 13 9.82 -3.73 -10.64
N GLN A 14 10.43 -3.99 -11.80
CA GLN A 14 9.80 -3.94 -13.13
C GLN A 14 8.46 -4.68 -13.20
N ALA A 15 8.39 -5.92 -12.70
CA ALA A 15 7.15 -6.70 -12.70
C ALA A 15 5.99 -6.02 -11.94
N ARG A 16 6.31 -5.26 -10.88
CA ARG A 16 5.31 -4.50 -10.11
C ARG A 16 4.87 -3.26 -10.90
N ARG A 17 5.80 -2.57 -11.55
CA ARG A 17 5.47 -1.47 -12.48
C ARG A 17 4.51 -1.95 -13.56
N ASP A 18 4.82 -3.06 -14.22
CA ASP A 18 4.03 -3.58 -15.35
C ASP A 18 2.62 -3.98 -14.92
N ARG A 19 2.49 -4.54 -13.71
CA ARG A 19 1.19 -4.76 -13.08
C ARG A 19 0.43 -3.45 -12.92
N TYR A 20 1.01 -2.44 -12.28
CA TYR A 20 0.30 -1.16 -12.06
C TYR A 20 0.08 -0.34 -13.34
N VAL A 21 0.83 -0.59 -14.43
CA VAL A 21 0.51 -0.04 -15.76
C VAL A 21 -0.80 -0.62 -16.31
N THR A 22 -1.14 -1.87 -15.98
CA THR A 22 -2.24 -2.61 -16.60
C THR A 22 -3.45 -2.83 -15.69
N SER A 23 -3.29 -2.94 -14.36
CA SER A 23 -4.36 -3.01 -13.34
C SER A 23 -3.78 -3.20 -11.91
N PRO A 24 -4.34 -2.61 -10.83
CA PRO A 24 -5.38 -1.59 -10.73
C PRO A 24 -4.75 -0.19 -10.59
N GLY A 25 -5.10 0.72 -11.49
CA GLY A 25 -4.50 2.05 -11.57
C GLY A 25 -3.68 2.26 -12.84
N GLN A 26 -4.25 1.91 -14.00
CA GLN A 26 -3.63 2.07 -15.32
C GLN A 26 -2.87 3.40 -15.42
N GLY A 27 -1.56 3.33 -15.66
CA GLY A 27 -0.66 4.49 -15.70
C GLY A 27 0.06 4.84 -14.38
N LEU A 28 -0.20 4.14 -13.28
CA LEU A 28 0.42 4.40 -11.96
C LEU A 28 1.69 3.59 -11.68
N GLY A 29 2.21 2.87 -12.67
CA GLY A 29 3.39 2.00 -12.48
C GLY A 29 4.68 2.75 -12.11
N GLY A 30 4.77 4.04 -12.44
CA GLY A 30 5.96 4.84 -12.21
C GLY A 30 7.20 4.32 -12.97
N THR A 31 8.38 4.61 -12.42
CA THR A 31 9.67 4.25 -13.01
C THR A 31 10.24 3.01 -12.31
N ALA A 32 10.57 1.97 -13.06
CA ALA A 32 11.27 0.81 -12.53
C ALA A 32 12.70 1.19 -12.09
N ASP A 33 13.25 0.45 -11.14
CA ASP A 33 14.58 0.66 -10.54
C ASP A 33 14.79 2.04 -9.88
N ALA A 34 13.73 2.84 -9.76
CA ALA A 34 13.70 4.01 -8.92
C ALA A 34 13.38 3.63 -7.47
N SER A 35 13.94 4.38 -6.52
CA SER A 35 13.53 4.29 -5.11
C SER A 35 12.03 4.56 -4.99
N GLN A 36 11.36 3.85 -4.07
CA GLN A 36 9.95 4.09 -3.74
C GLN A 36 9.72 5.52 -3.28
N ASP A 37 10.62 6.03 -2.43
CA ASP A 37 10.68 7.42 -2.00
C ASP A 37 12.14 7.93 -2.01
N PRO A 38 12.54 8.69 -3.04
CA PRO A 38 13.88 9.27 -3.14
C PRO A 38 14.24 10.24 -2.00
N CYS A 39 13.23 10.74 -1.28
CA CYS A 39 13.35 11.69 -0.18
C CYS A 39 13.28 11.04 1.21
N TYR A 40 13.15 9.71 1.30
CA TYR A 40 13.06 9.01 2.57
C TYR A 40 14.19 9.40 3.53
N ASN A 41 13.84 9.86 4.74
CA ASN A 41 14.76 10.38 5.77
C ASN A 41 15.67 11.54 5.30
N LYS A 42 15.22 12.35 4.34
CA LYS A 42 15.93 13.55 3.87
C LYS A 42 15.10 14.80 4.13
N ALA A 43 15.73 15.98 4.04
CA ALA A 43 15.04 17.26 4.22
C ALA A 43 13.91 17.51 3.19
N CYS A 44 13.90 16.79 2.06
CA CYS A 44 12.83 16.89 1.06
C CYS A 44 11.61 16.01 1.38
N ASP A 45 11.62 15.22 2.47
CA ASP A 45 10.46 14.49 2.98
C ASP A 45 9.44 15.46 3.59
N THR A 46 8.66 16.06 2.70
CA THR A 46 7.71 17.13 2.97
C THR A 46 6.37 16.78 2.33
N ILE A 47 5.31 17.55 2.64
CA ILE A 47 3.98 17.31 2.03
C ILE A 47 3.99 17.43 0.50
N GLN A 48 4.97 18.13 -0.06
CA GLN A 48 5.17 18.26 -1.50
C GLN A 48 5.68 16.95 -2.15
N ASN A 49 6.22 16.02 -1.38
CA ASN A 49 6.71 14.71 -1.83
C ASN A 49 5.64 13.59 -1.71
N ILE A 50 4.37 13.94 -1.54
CA ILE A 50 3.28 12.95 -1.43
C ILE A 50 2.69 12.65 -2.81
N ASN A 51 2.62 11.36 -3.17
CA ASN A 51 1.79 10.91 -4.28
C ASN A 51 0.32 10.83 -3.83
N ILE A 52 -0.50 11.81 -4.24
CA ILE A 52 -1.90 11.93 -3.81
C ILE A 52 -2.74 10.71 -4.19
N VAL A 53 -2.53 10.13 -5.37
CA VAL A 53 -3.29 8.96 -5.82
C VAL A 53 -2.98 7.75 -4.94
N ALA A 54 -1.71 7.50 -4.64
CA ALA A 54 -1.31 6.43 -3.74
C ALA A 54 -1.86 6.65 -2.32
N TYR A 55 -1.81 7.89 -1.83
CA TYR A 55 -2.37 8.26 -0.54
C TYR A 55 -3.88 7.98 -0.46
N GLU A 56 -4.65 8.40 -1.46
CA GLU A 56 -6.10 8.16 -1.53
C GLU A 56 -6.42 6.65 -1.51
N LYS A 57 -5.70 5.84 -2.29
CA LYS A 57 -5.90 4.39 -2.30
C LYS A 57 -5.57 3.73 -0.96
N MET A 58 -4.56 4.23 -0.27
CA MET A 58 -4.24 3.75 1.07
C MET A 58 -5.33 4.11 2.08
N VAL A 59 -5.86 5.34 2.03
CA VAL A 59 -6.99 5.76 2.88
C VAL A 59 -8.23 4.91 2.62
N GLN A 60 -8.58 4.67 1.34
CA GLN A 60 -9.70 3.82 0.96
C GLN A 60 -9.52 2.38 1.45
N GLY A 61 -8.33 1.81 1.26
CA GLY A 61 -8.01 0.46 1.74
C GLY A 61 -8.10 0.34 3.26
N ALA A 62 -7.55 1.32 4.00
CA ALA A 62 -7.62 1.34 5.45
C ALA A 62 -9.07 1.44 5.95
N ALA A 63 -9.87 2.36 5.38
CA ALA A 63 -11.27 2.52 5.73
C ALA A 63 -12.07 1.23 5.45
N PHE A 64 -11.85 0.59 4.29
CA PHE A 64 -12.51 -0.67 3.94
C PHE A 64 -12.19 -1.78 4.95
N VAL A 65 -10.91 -1.95 5.31
CA VAL A 65 -10.50 -3.00 6.26
C VAL A 65 -11.08 -2.72 7.65
N ILE A 66 -10.98 -1.49 8.15
CA ILE A 66 -11.52 -1.11 9.46
C ILE A 66 -13.02 -1.43 9.51
N GLU A 67 -13.78 -0.99 8.50
CA GLU A 67 -15.23 -1.20 8.44
C GLU A 67 -15.59 -2.68 8.33
N SER A 68 -14.87 -3.43 7.48
CA SER A 68 -15.13 -4.85 7.26
C SER A 68 -14.89 -5.68 8.52
N LEU A 69 -13.85 -5.34 9.29
CA LEU A 69 -13.52 -6.01 10.54
C LEU A 69 -14.46 -5.58 11.68
N ALA A 70 -14.83 -4.29 11.75
CA ALA A 70 -15.79 -3.80 12.75
C ALA A 70 -17.18 -4.43 12.61
N ARG A 71 -17.56 -4.86 11.41
CA ARG A 71 -18.84 -5.53 11.13
C ARG A 71 -18.82 -7.04 11.36
N GLN A 72 -17.69 -7.64 11.71
CA GLN A 72 -17.64 -9.08 12.00
C GLN A 72 -18.44 -9.39 13.27
N THR A 73 -19.34 -10.37 13.18
CA THR A 73 -20.13 -10.85 14.33
C THR A 73 -19.25 -11.47 15.40
N ASP A 74 -18.19 -12.16 14.98
CA ASP A 74 -17.12 -12.66 15.85
C ASP A 74 -15.76 -12.37 15.22
N LEU A 75 -15.25 -11.17 15.50
CA LEU A 75 -13.94 -10.74 15.02
C LEU A 75 -12.81 -11.67 15.51
N LYS A 76 -12.94 -12.26 16.70
CA LYS A 76 -11.89 -13.09 17.28
C LYS A 76 -11.79 -14.42 16.55
N ALA A 77 -12.92 -15.06 16.26
CA ALA A 77 -12.96 -16.26 15.43
C ALA A 77 -12.47 -15.99 13.99
N TRP A 78 -12.80 -14.82 13.42
CA TRP A 78 -12.30 -14.42 12.10
C TRP A 78 -10.78 -14.23 12.07
N LEU A 79 -10.20 -13.59 13.10
CA LEU A 79 -8.76 -13.37 13.22
C LEU A 79 -7.98 -14.65 13.52
N TYR A 80 -8.59 -15.56 14.27
CA TYR A 80 -7.97 -16.79 14.75
C TYR A 80 -8.87 -17.99 14.47
N PRO A 81 -9.09 -18.34 13.18
CA PRO A 81 -9.92 -19.49 12.85
C PRO A 81 -9.23 -20.73 13.40
N THR A 82 -9.91 -21.49 14.24
CA THR A 82 -9.45 -22.81 14.67
C THR A 82 -9.39 -23.67 13.42
N THR A 83 -8.20 -24.02 12.96
CA THR A 83 -8.03 -25.05 11.94
C THR A 83 -8.63 -26.33 12.50
N ALA A 84 -9.77 -26.76 11.95
CA ALA A 84 -10.25 -28.12 12.14
C ALA A 84 -9.16 -29.05 11.60
N ASN A 85 -8.58 -29.87 12.48
CA ASN A 85 -7.76 -31.01 12.10
C ASN A 85 -8.61 -32.02 11.32
#